data_AF-A0AAW9SD68-F1
#
_entry.id   AF-A0AAW9SD68-F1
#
_cell.length_a   1.000
_cell.length_b   1.000
_cell.length_c   1.000
_cell.angle_alpha   90.00
_cell.angle_beta   90.00
_cell.angle_gamma   90.00
#
_symmetry.space_group_name_H-M   'P 1'
#
loop_
_entity.id
_entity.type
_entity.pdbx_description
1 polymer ?
#
loop_
_entity_poly.entity_id
_entity_poly.type
_entity_poly.pdbx_seq_one_letter_code
_entity_poly.pdbx_strand_id
1 'polypeptide(L)'
;MYHTTVKQLPLLVYLLFLGACGGKEFVKSPIDTLILEMDKEKNFTIILYDMDVEESFSDVYQHKYKLIKEKEDGTPYEEITEWYEVDEGLFNEHQDDMGMEIVSKVDGKVTKQTAPPGYSRYVGNDQYGKWATDSQGKSFWEFYGQYAFMSNMMGLMAGPVYRTYYVNYKYNYRGSRPYYGRTTSSGLPQYGSRSSVVAKQNPNNSFKNRVQSRVTRSSGPSSRTRSGSSSMTSTSQLKHSSPTRSSAGSSYNSGSSANSRSSSSVRTRSGSRYSSGSSTRSRSYSSGGK
;
A
#
# COMPACT_ATOMS: atom_id res chain seq x y z
N MET A 1 80.67 -5.44 -11.10
CA MET A 1 79.41 -5.08 -11.80
C MET A 1 78.26 -5.74 -11.07
N TYR A 2 77.48 -4.95 -10.33
CA TYR A 2 76.34 -5.43 -9.55
C TYR A 2 75.09 -5.39 -10.41
N HIS A 3 74.49 -6.55 -10.69
CA HIS A 3 73.13 -6.63 -11.22
C HIS A 3 72.20 -7.17 -10.14
N THR A 4 71.58 -6.23 -9.43
CA THR A 4 70.35 -6.43 -8.67
C THR A 4 69.18 -6.33 -9.64
N THR A 5 68.24 -7.26 -9.61
CA THR A 5 66.80 -6.97 -9.81
C THR A 5 65.99 -8.21 -9.45
N VAL A 6 65.61 -8.30 -8.18
CA VAL A 6 64.63 -9.27 -7.66
C VAL A 6 63.26 -8.90 -8.22
N LYS A 7 62.84 -9.52 -9.32
CA LYS A 7 61.46 -9.52 -9.82
C LYS A 7 60.69 -10.68 -9.19
N GLN A 8 60.36 -10.57 -7.91
CA GLN A 8 59.54 -11.53 -7.17
C GLN A 8 58.43 -10.77 -6.45
N LEU A 9 57.59 -10.06 -7.20
CA LEU A 9 56.44 -9.33 -6.65
C LEU A 9 55.31 -9.13 -7.68
N PRO A 10 54.73 -10.23 -8.23
CA PRO A 10 53.33 -10.15 -8.63
C PRO A 10 52.48 -11.33 -8.14
N LEU A 11 53.02 -12.25 -7.35
CA LEU A 11 52.29 -13.48 -6.96
C LEU A 11 51.49 -13.33 -5.66
N LEU A 12 51.85 -12.37 -4.80
CA LEU A 12 51.19 -12.16 -3.50
C LEU A 12 49.88 -11.34 -3.60
N VAL A 13 49.69 -10.57 -4.68
CA VAL A 13 48.48 -9.76 -4.91
C VAL A 13 47.33 -10.61 -5.47
N TYR A 14 47.64 -11.70 -6.18
CA TYR A 14 46.63 -12.60 -6.75
C TYR A 14 45.99 -13.52 -5.69
N LEU A 15 46.68 -13.78 -4.58
CA LEU A 15 46.16 -14.60 -3.48
C LEU A 15 45.18 -13.85 -2.56
N LEU A 16 45.16 -12.51 -2.60
CA LEU A 16 44.28 -11.68 -1.76
C LEU A 16 42.86 -11.49 -2.34
N PHE A 17 42.61 -11.90 -3.58
CA PHE A 17 41.28 -11.79 -4.21
C PHE A 17 40.37 -13.00 -3.98
N LEU A 18 40.83 -14.07 -3.33
CA LEU A 18 40.04 -15.29 -3.12
C LEU A 18 39.31 -15.34 -1.76
N GLY A 19 39.48 -14.31 -0.92
CA GLY A 19 38.89 -14.26 0.43
C GLY A 19 37.57 -13.49 0.56
N ALA A 20 36.97 -13.01 -0.53
CA ALA A 20 35.79 -12.14 -0.50
C ALA A 20 34.47 -12.86 -0.79
N CYS A 21 34.36 -14.14 -0.44
CA CYS A 21 33.07 -14.83 -0.38
C CYS A 21 32.61 -14.88 1.08
N GLY A 22 32.22 -13.71 1.60
CA GLY A 22 31.49 -13.60 2.86
C GLY A 22 30.09 -14.18 2.66
N GLY A 23 29.95 -15.50 2.79
CA GLY A 23 28.65 -16.16 2.75
C GLY A 23 27.81 -15.69 3.92
N LYS A 24 26.75 -14.94 3.64
CA LYS A 24 25.69 -14.68 4.63
C LYS A 24 25.15 -16.05 5.09
N GLU A 25 25.06 -16.25 6.39
CA GLU A 25 24.52 -17.48 6.98
C GLU A 25 23.10 -17.73 6.45
N PHE A 26 22.81 -18.95 6.02
CA PHE A 26 21.48 -19.29 5.50
C PHE A 26 20.49 -19.32 6.67
N VAL A 27 19.66 -18.29 6.78
CA VAL A 27 18.55 -18.24 7.73
C VAL A 27 17.38 -18.99 7.11
N LYS A 28 16.90 -20.04 7.78
CA LYS A 28 15.73 -20.79 7.33
C LYS A 28 14.49 -19.88 7.35
N SER A 29 13.77 -19.79 6.23
CA SER A 29 12.56 -18.97 6.16
C SER A 29 11.53 -19.41 7.20
N PRO A 30 11.02 -18.50 8.07
CA PRO A 30 9.96 -18.82 9.02
C PRO A 30 8.66 -19.19 8.29
N ILE A 31 8.42 -18.68 7.09
CA ILE A 31 7.26 -19.02 6.26
C ILE A 31 7.27 -20.51 5.93
N ASP A 32 8.42 -21.06 5.53
CA ASP A 32 8.55 -22.49 5.22
C ASP A 32 8.32 -23.36 6.47
N THR A 33 8.78 -22.89 7.63
CA THR A 33 8.56 -23.58 8.90
C THR A 33 7.06 -23.60 9.26
N LEU A 34 6.37 -22.46 9.14
CA LEU A 34 4.92 -22.36 9.37
C LEU A 34 4.11 -23.26 8.40
N ILE A 35 4.50 -23.32 7.13
CA ILE A 35 3.85 -24.22 6.14
C ILE A 35 3.96 -25.69 6.57
N LEU A 36 5.14 -26.09 7.04
CA LEU A 36 5.38 -27.47 7.48
C LEU A 36 4.63 -27.81 8.77
N GLU A 37 4.61 -26.90 9.73
CA GLU A 37 3.87 -27.07 10.99
C GLU A 37 2.35 -27.22 10.76
N MET A 38 1.82 -26.51 9.76
CA MET A 38 0.41 -26.57 9.36
C MET A 38 0.14 -27.58 8.23
N ASP A 39 1.04 -28.54 7.95
CA ASP A 39 0.85 -29.45 6.81
C ASP A 39 -0.42 -30.29 6.92
N LYS A 40 -0.84 -30.65 8.14
CA LYS A 40 -2.08 -31.39 8.39
C LYS A 40 -3.34 -30.56 8.10
N GLU A 41 -3.23 -29.24 8.08
CA GLU A 41 -4.34 -28.36 7.76
C GLU A 41 -4.69 -28.48 6.27
N LYS A 42 -5.96 -28.74 5.98
CA LYS A 42 -6.45 -28.78 4.60
C LYS A 42 -6.43 -27.38 3.98
N ASN A 43 -6.76 -26.37 4.78
CA ASN A 43 -6.86 -24.98 4.39
C ASN A 43 -6.16 -24.08 5.42
N PHE A 44 -5.32 -23.16 4.94
CA PHE A 44 -4.79 -22.08 5.78
C PHE A 44 -4.42 -20.87 4.93
N THR A 45 -4.32 -19.71 5.58
CA THR A 45 -3.75 -18.49 4.99
C THR A 45 -2.70 -17.92 5.94
N ILE A 46 -1.54 -17.53 5.42
CA ILE A 46 -0.53 -16.75 6.14
C ILE A 46 -0.59 -15.33 5.60
N ILE A 47 -0.96 -14.39 6.48
CA ILE A 47 -0.97 -12.96 6.22
C ILE A 47 0.28 -12.35 6.85
N LEU A 48 1.01 -11.52 6.10
CA LEU A 48 2.08 -10.71 6.66
C LEU A 48 1.45 -9.62 7.53
N TYR A 49 1.40 -9.88 8.84
CA TYR A 49 0.64 -9.05 9.77
C TYR A 49 1.39 -7.77 10.11
N ASP A 50 2.69 -7.87 10.32
CA ASP A 50 3.55 -6.73 10.59
C ASP A 50 5.00 -6.99 10.18
N MET A 51 5.79 -5.91 10.04
CA MET A 51 7.21 -5.96 9.74
C MET A 51 7.94 -4.89 10.54
N ASP A 52 9.15 -5.17 11.01
CA ASP A 52 10.02 -4.14 11.58
C ASP A 52 11.49 -4.37 11.24
N VAL A 53 12.29 -3.31 11.36
CA VAL A 53 13.74 -3.38 11.29
C VAL A 53 14.34 -2.59 12.43
N GLU A 54 15.09 -3.30 13.28
CA GLU A 54 15.89 -2.73 14.35
C GLU A 54 17.25 -2.30 13.77
N GLU A 55 17.43 -1.00 13.58
CA GLU A 55 18.67 -0.42 13.08
C GLU A 55 19.68 -0.28 14.24
N SER A 56 20.77 -1.05 14.19
CA SER A 56 21.86 -1.03 15.18
C SER A 56 23.22 -1.12 14.47
N PHE A 57 24.24 -1.72 15.09
CA PHE A 57 25.51 -2.03 14.41
C PHE A 57 25.35 -3.10 13.31
N SER A 58 24.30 -3.93 13.42
CA SER A 58 23.79 -4.81 12.37
C SER A 58 22.28 -4.70 12.37
N ASP A 59 21.67 -4.56 11.19
CA ASP A 59 20.22 -4.52 11.05
C ASP A 59 19.62 -5.89 11.38
N VAL A 60 18.54 -5.91 12.15
CA VAL A 60 17.74 -7.11 12.43
C VAL A 60 16.37 -6.93 11.78
N TYR A 61 16.07 -7.76 10.77
CA TYR A 61 14.82 -7.72 10.04
C TYR A 61 13.82 -8.71 10.65
N GLN A 62 12.59 -8.25 10.89
CA GLN A 62 11.60 -9.05 11.59
C GLN A 62 10.26 -9.04 10.88
N HIS A 63 9.60 -10.20 10.84
CA HIS A 63 8.22 -10.36 10.38
C HIS A 63 7.33 -10.89 11.50
N LYS A 64 6.07 -10.46 11.49
CA LYS A 64 4.99 -11.03 12.30
C LYS A 64 3.88 -11.52 11.38
N TYR A 65 3.30 -12.67 11.67
CA TYR A 65 2.29 -13.29 10.80
C TYR A 65 0.95 -13.43 11.52
N LYS A 66 -0.12 -13.37 10.72
CA LYS A 66 -1.46 -13.78 11.13
C LYS A 66 -1.82 -15.03 10.33
N LEU A 67 -2.10 -16.11 11.04
CA LEU A 67 -2.52 -17.38 10.48
C LEU A 67 -4.05 -17.43 10.52
N ILE A 68 -4.68 -17.78 9.40
CA ILE A 68 -6.10 -18.10 9.35
C ILE A 68 -6.24 -19.58 9.05
N LYS A 69 -6.85 -20.33 9.96
CA LYS A 69 -7.09 -21.78 9.87
C LYS A 69 -8.58 -22.07 9.97
N GLU A 70 -8.99 -23.31 9.70
CA GLU A 70 -10.37 -23.77 9.85
C GLU A 70 -10.44 -24.80 10.99
N LYS A 71 -11.48 -24.71 11.83
CA LYS A 71 -11.80 -25.78 12.79
C LYS A 71 -12.37 -27.00 12.05
N GLU A 72 -12.58 -28.11 12.76
CA GLU A 72 -13.20 -29.32 12.19
C GLU A 72 -14.59 -29.06 11.57
N ASP A 73 -15.34 -28.10 12.12
CA ASP A 73 -16.65 -27.67 11.61
C ASP A 73 -16.57 -26.70 10.41
N GLY A 74 -15.36 -26.37 9.94
CA GLY A 74 -15.11 -25.43 8.84
C GLY A 74 -15.12 -23.95 9.24
N THR A 75 -15.31 -23.63 10.54
CA THR A 75 -15.30 -22.25 11.03
C THR A 75 -13.88 -21.67 11.01
N PRO A 76 -13.65 -20.55 10.32
CA PRO A 76 -12.34 -19.91 10.31
C PRO A 76 -11.99 -19.29 11.67
N TYR A 77 -10.71 -19.33 12.06
CA TYR A 77 -10.17 -18.65 13.23
C TYR A 77 -8.78 -18.09 12.94
N GLU A 78 -8.39 -17.04 13.67
CA GLU A 78 -7.08 -16.42 13.56
C GLU A 78 -6.15 -16.75 14.73
N GLU A 79 -4.86 -16.77 14.43
CA GLU A 79 -3.77 -16.84 15.40
C GLU A 79 -2.68 -15.86 14.97
N ILE A 80 -2.19 -15.04 15.88
CA ILE A 80 -1.08 -14.11 15.62
C ILE A 80 0.18 -14.72 16.18
N THR A 81 1.22 -14.81 15.37
CA THR A 81 2.50 -15.38 15.78
C THR A 81 3.30 -14.41 16.63
N GLU A 82 4.36 -14.91 17.26
CA GLU A 82 5.47 -14.05 17.72
C GLU A 82 6.23 -13.45 16.53
N TRP A 83 7.17 -12.55 16.83
CA TRP A 83 8.09 -12.01 15.84
C TRP A 83 9.12 -13.07 15.44
N TYR A 84 9.38 -13.18 14.13
CA TYR A 84 10.45 -13.99 13.58
C TYR A 84 11.50 -13.10 12.95
N GLU A 85 12.76 -13.35 13.27
CA GLU A 85 13.87 -12.82 12.49
C GLU A 85 13.85 -13.44 11.09
N VAL A 86 14.09 -12.61 10.07
CA VAL A 86 14.15 -13.00 8.67
C VAL A 86 15.43 -12.46 8.06
N ASP A 87 15.88 -13.08 6.97
CA ASP A 87 16.96 -12.48 6.20
C ASP A 87 16.48 -11.22 5.44
N GLU A 88 17.42 -10.35 5.14
CA GLU A 88 17.21 -9.10 4.40
C GLU A 88 16.52 -9.32 3.04
N GLY A 89 16.81 -10.44 2.36
CA GLY A 89 16.22 -10.77 1.07
C GLY A 89 14.72 -10.99 1.18
N LEU A 90 14.32 -11.85 2.11
CA LEU A 90 12.90 -12.12 2.40
C LEU A 90 12.16 -10.86 2.89
N PHE A 91 12.81 -10.05 3.71
CA PHE A 91 12.24 -8.77 4.16
C PHE A 91 11.98 -7.82 2.98
N ASN A 92 12.97 -7.65 2.11
CA ASN A 92 12.86 -6.77 0.94
C ASN A 92 11.86 -7.28 -0.11
N GLU A 93 11.74 -8.60 -0.28
CA GLU A 93 10.74 -9.22 -1.16
C GLU A 93 9.32 -8.82 -0.75
N HIS A 94 9.04 -8.78 0.55
CA HIS A 94 7.70 -8.54 1.09
C HIS A 94 7.47 -7.14 1.67
N GLN A 95 8.38 -6.18 1.45
CA GLN A 95 8.28 -4.82 2.01
C GLN A 95 6.97 -4.09 1.65
N ASP A 96 6.34 -4.43 0.52
CA ASP A 96 5.07 -3.86 0.04
C ASP A 96 3.84 -4.72 0.41
N ASP A 97 4.04 -5.87 1.04
CA ASP A 97 3.04 -6.92 1.23
C ASP A 97 2.43 -6.94 2.64
N MET A 98 2.72 -5.97 3.51
CA MET A 98 2.11 -5.92 4.83
C MET A 98 0.58 -5.82 4.71
N GLY A 99 -0.12 -6.59 5.53
CA GLY A 99 -1.56 -6.77 5.48
C GLY A 99 -2.05 -7.63 4.31
N MET A 100 -1.17 -8.28 3.55
CA MET A 100 -1.53 -9.19 2.45
C MET A 100 -1.39 -10.65 2.85
N GLU A 101 -2.15 -11.52 2.21
CA GLU A 101 -1.81 -12.95 2.16
C GLU A 101 -0.50 -13.09 1.40
N ILE A 102 0.46 -13.83 1.94
CA ILE A 102 1.70 -14.20 1.26
C ILE A 102 1.73 -15.69 0.93
N VAL A 103 0.98 -16.49 1.69
CA VAL A 103 0.76 -17.92 1.44
C VAL A 103 -0.69 -18.28 1.66
N SER A 104 -1.22 -19.16 0.82
CA SER A 104 -2.50 -19.83 1.04
C SER A 104 -2.39 -21.32 0.72
N LYS A 105 -3.08 -22.15 1.48
CA LYS A 105 -3.35 -23.56 1.16
C LYS A 105 -4.85 -23.69 0.97
N VAL A 106 -5.26 -24.13 -0.22
CA VAL A 106 -6.68 -24.33 -0.55
C VAL A 106 -6.84 -25.74 -1.07
N ASP A 107 -7.68 -26.52 -0.40
CA ASP A 107 -7.92 -27.93 -0.71
C ASP A 107 -6.63 -28.74 -0.85
N GLY A 108 -5.69 -28.53 0.09
CA GLY A 108 -4.40 -29.21 0.11
C GLY A 108 -3.31 -28.58 -0.78
N LYS A 109 -3.65 -27.65 -1.68
CA LYS A 109 -2.69 -27.02 -2.60
C LYS A 109 -2.12 -25.73 -2.01
N VAL A 110 -0.83 -25.73 -1.70
CA VAL A 110 -0.08 -24.55 -1.25
C VAL A 110 0.25 -23.63 -2.44
N THR A 111 0.05 -22.33 -2.26
CA THR A 111 0.41 -21.26 -3.18
C THR A 111 1.10 -20.13 -2.40
N LYS A 112 2.34 -19.80 -2.78
CA LYS A 112 3.12 -18.68 -2.22
C LYS A 112 2.96 -17.43 -3.08
N GLN A 113 1.74 -16.91 -3.19
CA GLN A 113 1.46 -15.73 -4.00
C GLN A 113 0.84 -14.65 -3.12
N THR A 114 1.38 -13.44 -3.24
CA THR A 114 0.81 -12.27 -2.59
C THR A 114 -0.58 -11.93 -3.15
N ALA A 115 -1.59 -11.85 -2.28
CA ALA A 115 -2.96 -11.51 -2.63
C ALA A 115 -3.66 -10.73 -1.50
N PRO A 116 -4.73 -9.97 -1.78
CA PRO A 116 -5.49 -9.34 -0.72
C PRO A 116 -6.08 -10.39 0.23
N PRO A 117 -6.17 -10.10 1.54
CA PRO A 117 -6.78 -11.00 2.51
C PRO A 117 -8.17 -11.49 2.08
N GLY A 118 -8.34 -12.80 2.14
CA GLY A 118 -9.55 -13.54 1.79
C GLY A 118 -9.71 -13.92 0.34
N TYR A 119 -8.92 -13.36 -0.59
CA TYR A 119 -9.18 -13.54 -2.01
C TYR A 119 -8.86 -14.96 -2.52
N SER A 120 -7.89 -15.64 -1.89
CA SER A 120 -7.50 -16.99 -2.29
C SER A 120 -8.59 -18.04 -2.01
N ARG A 121 -9.32 -17.90 -0.89
CA ARG A 121 -10.17 -18.95 -0.30
C ARG A 121 -11.61 -18.53 0.01
N TYR A 122 -11.81 -17.34 0.58
CA TYR A 122 -13.06 -16.98 1.27
C TYR A 122 -13.96 -16.07 0.43
N VAL A 123 -13.40 -15.05 -0.22
CA VAL A 123 -14.15 -14.17 -1.12
C VAL A 123 -14.52 -14.92 -2.39
N GLY A 124 -15.79 -14.84 -2.79
CA GLY A 124 -16.31 -15.51 -3.98
C GLY A 124 -16.61 -16.99 -3.78
N ASN A 125 -16.56 -17.48 -2.54
CA ASN A 125 -16.91 -18.84 -2.17
C ASN A 125 -18.25 -18.88 -1.44
N ASP A 126 -19.26 -19.49 -2.06
CA ASP A 126 -20.66 -19.47 -1.62
C ASP A 126 -20.90 -20.14 -0.25
N GLN A 127 -19.91 -20.88 0.27
CA GLN A 127 -19.94 -21.40 1.64
C GLN A 127 -19.88 -20.27 2.69
N TYR A 128 -19.15 -19.18 2.40
CA TYR A 128 -18.88 -18.12 3.38
C TYR A 128 -19.73 -16.88 3.18
N GLY A 129 -20.35 -16.72 2.02
CA GLY A 129 -21.08 -15.51 1.69
C GLY A 129 -21.66 -15.52 0.30
N LYS A 130 -22.06 -14.35 -0.18
CA LYS A 130 -22.64 -14.16 -1.51
C LYS A 130 -22.28 -12.78 -2.07
N TRP A 131 -22.45 -12.63 -3.38
CA TRP A 131 -22.42 -11.33 -4.02
C TRP A 131 -23.76 -10.61 -3.82
N ALA A 132 -23.75 -9.52 -3.05
CA ALA A 132 -24.88 -8.61 -2.91
C ALA A 132 -24.74 -7.42 -3.87
N THR A 133 -25.82 -6.66 -4.06
CA THR A 133 -25.84 -5.45 -4.91
C THR A 133 -26.31 -4.27 -4.08
N ASP A 134 -25.56 -3.16 -4.10
CA ASP A 134 -25.93 -1.94 -3.40
C ASP A 134 -27.01 -1.14 -4.16
N SER A 135 -27.51 -0.07 -3.53
CA SER A 135 -28.52 0.82 -4.14
C SER A 135 -28.03 1.55 -5.39
N GLN A 136 -26.71 1.55 -5.64
CA GLN A 136 -26.06 2.16 -6.81
C GLN A 136 -25.76 1.11 -7.89
N GLY A 137 -26.23 -0.13 -7.73
CA GLY A 137 -26.05 -1.22 -8.70
C GLY A 137 -24.66 -1.88 -8.67
N LYS A 138 -23.81 -1.57 -7.69
CA LYS A 138 -22.48 -2.18 -7.58
C LYS A 138 -22.56 -3.48 -6.79
N SER A 139 -21.93 -4.53 -7.32
CA SER A 139 -21.89 -5.83 -6.65
C SER A 139 -20.69 -5.95 -5.71
N PHE A 140 -20.94 -6.36 -4.47
CA PHE A 140 -19.94 -6.54 -3.43
C PHE A 140 -20.11 -7.85 -2.67
N TRP A 141 -19.02 -8.34 -2.07
CA TRP A 141 -19.01 -9.56 -1.28
C TRP A 141 -19.61 -9.29 0.11
N GLU A 142 -20.58 -10.12 0.49
CA GLU A 142 -21.23 -10.10 1.79
C GLU A 142 -21.03 -11.47 2.45
N PHE A 143 -20.33 -11.51 3.59
CA PHE A 143 -20.24 -12.72 4.40
C PHE A 143 -21.59 -13.03 5.06
N TYR A 144 -21.94 -14.31 5.19
CA TYR A 144 -23.09 -14.70 6.00
C TYR A 144 -22.90 -14.28 7.45
N GLY A 145 -23.98 -14.08 8.20
CA GLY A 145 -23.94 -13.54 9.56
C GLY A 145 -22.99 -14.32 10.49
N GLN A 146 -22.96 -15.66 10.39
CA GLN A 146 -22.04 -16.51 11.16
C GLN A 146 -20.56 -16.27 10.84
N TYR A 147 -20.26 -15.68 9.68
CA TYR A 147 -18.92 -15.34 9.19
C TYR A 147 -18.67 -13.83 9.16
N ALA A 148 -19.53 -13.00 9.75
CA ALA A 148 -19.37 -11.55 9.71
C ALA A 148 -18.02 -11.08 10.29
N PHE A 149 -17.50 -11.79 11.29
CA PHE A 149 -16.19 -11.56 11.92
C PHE A 149 -15.02 -11.65 10.94
N MET A 150 -15.17 -12.40 9.85
CA MET A 150 -14.13 -12.56 8.83
C MET A 150 -13.72 -11.23 8.21
N SER A 151 -14.65 -10.29 8.11
CA SER A 151 -14.36 -8.95 7.60
C SER A 151 -13.32 -8.22 8.46
N ASN A 152 -13.35 -8.43 9.79
CA ASN A 152 -12.35 -7.87 10.70
C ASN A 152 -11.03 -8.66 10.63
N MET A 153 -11.12 -9.99 10.70
CA MET A 153 -9.97 -10.91 10.62
C MET A 153 -9.07 -10.62 9.41
N MET A 154 -9.68 -10.37 8.25
CA MET A 154 -9.02 -10.10 6.97
C MET A 154 -8.80 -8.60 6.69
N GLY A 155 -9.07 -7.71 7.64
CA GLY A 155 -8.85 -6.27 7.43
C GLY A 155 -9.72 -5.64 6.34
N LEU A 156 -10.83 -6.26 5.97
CA LEU A 156 -11.77 -5.76 4.96
C LEU A 156 -12.64 -4.60 5.49
N MET A 157 -12.38 -4.11 6.70
CA MET A 157 -13.05 -2.96 7.32
C MET A 157 -12.85 -1.63 6.56
N ALA A 158 -11.86 -1.55 5.67
CA ALA A 158 -11.61 -0.35 4.87
C ALA A 158 -12.60 -0.15 3.72
N GLY A 159 -13.42 -1.15 3.42
CA GLY A 159 -14.48 -1.03 2.43
C GLY A 159 -14.87 -2.39 1.83
N PRO A 160 -16.06 -2.46 1.22
CA PRO A 160 -16.56 -3.69 0.62
C PRO A 160 -15.64 -4.19 -0.50
N VAL A 161 -15.51 -5.51 -0.59
CA VAL A 161 -14.82 -6.16 -1.71
C VAL A 161 -15.77 -6.20 -2.90
N TYR A 162 -15.52 -5.38 -3.92
CA TYR A 162 -16.37 -5.36 -5.11
C TYR A 162 -16.04 -6.51 -6.06
N ARG A 163 -17.11 -7.08 -6.67
CA ARG A 163 -17.02 -8.21 -7.59
C ARG A 163 -16.08 -7.96 -8.74
N THR A 164 -16.09 -6.73 -9.30
CA THR A 164 -15.21 -6.34 -10.41
C THR A 164 -13.74 -6.48 -10.06
N TYR A 165 -13.32 -6.09 -8.86
CA TYR A 165 -11.91 -6.18 -8.44
C TYR A 165 -11.51 -7.63 -8.14
N TYR A 166 -12.40 -8.39 -7.50
CA TYR A 166 -12.16 -9.81 -7.27
C TYR A 166 -12.03 -10.60 -8.59
N VAL A 167 -12.92 -10.34 -9.55
CA VAL A 167 -12.87 -10.93 -10.90
C VAL A 167 -11.55 -10.58 -11.60
N ASN A 168 -11.14 -9.31 -11.55
CA ASN A 168 -9.86 -8.89 -12.12
C ASN A 168 -8.68 -9.66 -11.50
N TYR A 169 -8.61 -9.73 -10.16
CA TYR A 169 -7.63 -10.55 -9.46
C TYR A 169 -7.64 -12.00 -9.96
N LYS A 170 -8.82 -12.62 -9.94
CA LYS A 170 -9.00 -14.05 -10.21
C LYS A 170 -8.52 -14.43 -11.61
N TYR A 171 -8.76 -13.59 -12.62
CA TYR A 171 -8.43 -13.91 -14.01
C TYR A 171 -7.05 -13.39 -14.46
N ASN A 172 -6.58 -12.26 -13.93
CA ASN A 172 -5.38 -11.59 -14.45
C ASN A 172 -4.17 -11.67 -13.54
N TYR A 173 -4.35 -12.02 -12.26
CA TYR A 173 -3.29 -11.97 -11.25
C TYR A 173 -3.07 -13.33 -10.59
N ARG A 174 -4.14 -14.06 -10.26
CA ARG A 174 -4.05 -15.38 -9.61
C ARG A 174 -3.16 -16.32 -10.43
N GLY A 175 -2.15 -16.89 -9.78
CA GLY A 175 -1.14 -17.78 -10.36
C GLY A 175 0.03 -17.09 -11.08
N SER A 176 0.09 -15.74 -11.14
CA SER A 176 1.13 -15.04 -11.90
C SER A 176 1.85 -13.92 -11.15
N ARG A 177 1.12 -12.97 -10.53
CA ARG A 177 1.73 -11.78 -9.93
C ARG A 177 0.92 -11.23 -8.74
N PRO A 178 1.54 -10.47 -7.83
CA PRO A 178 0.82 -9.82 -6.73
C PRO A 178 -0.30 -8.89 -7.20
N TYR A 179 -1.38 -8.79 -6.41
CA TYR A 179 -2.50 -7.87 -6.68
C TYR A 179 -2.77 -6.96 -5.48
N TYR A 180 -2.41 -5.69 -5.60
CA TYR A 180 -2.59 -4.69 -4.54
C TYR A 180 -3.93 -3.93 -4.61
N GLY A 181 -4.88 -4.42 -5.41
CA GLY A 181 -6.15 -3.75 -5.65
C GLY A 181 -6.02 -2.52 -6.54
N ARG A 182 -7.03 -1.64 -6.52
CA ARG A 182 -7.01 -0.41 -7.31
C ARG A 182 -6.23 0.68 -6.58
N THR A 183 -5.64 1.59 -7.34
CA THR A 183 -5.16 2.86 -6.79
C THR A 183 -6.33 3.70 -6.28
N THR A 184 -6.22 4.20 -5.04
CA THR A 184 -7.17 5.12 -4.41
C THR A 184 -7.05 6.52 -5.01
N SER A 185 -7.97 7.43 -4.66
CA SER A 185 -7.90 8.83 -5.08
C SER A 185 -6.62 9.54 -4.63
N SER A 186 -5.97 9.05 -3.56
CA SER A 186 -4.71 9.58 -3.04
C SER A 186 -3.47 8.95 -3.71
N GLY A 187 -3.63 8.16 -4.77
CA GLY A 187 -2.51 7.53 -5.46
C GLY A 187 -1.93 6.29 -4.77
N LEU A 188 -2.57 5.78 -3.71
CA LEU A 188 -2.07 4.64 -2.93
C LEU A 188 -2.74 3.34 -3.35
N PRO A 189 -2.07 2.18 -3.24
CA PRO A 189 -2.74 0.91 -3.46
C PRO A 189 -3.82 0.68 -2.38
N GLN A 190 -4.86 -0.07 -2.76
CA GLN A 190 -5.95 -0.42 -1.85
C GLN A 190 -5.49 -1.39 -0.75
N TYR A 191 -4.53 -2.26 -1.07
CA TYR A 191 -3.94 -3.23 -0.14
C TYR A 191 -2.41 -3.16 -0.14
N GLY A 192 -1.75 -3.82 0.82
CA GLY A 192 -0.29 -3.77 0.99
C GLY A 192 0.18 -2.69 1.96
N SER A 193 1.49 -2.62 2.19
CA SER A 193 2.14 -1.79 3.22
C SER A 193 1.82 -0.30 3.11
N ARG A 194 1.55 0.17 1.89
CA ARG A 194 1.26 1.58 1.60
C ARG A 194 -0.24 1.90 1.67
N SER A 195 -1.09 0.91 1.93
CA SER A 195 -2.54 1.09 2.00
C SER A 195 -2.99 1.80 3.28
N SER A 196 -4.13 2.48 3.19
CA SER A 196 -4.76 3.11 4.36
C SER A 196 -5.34 2.10 5.35
N VAL A 197 -5.48 0.83 4.96
CA VAL A 197 -5.97 -0.26 5.81
C VAL A 197 -4.91 -0.62 6.84
N VAL A 198 -3.69 -0.90 6.37
CA VAL A 198 -2.51 -1.13 7.19
C VAL A 198 -2.20 0.11 8.04
N ALA A 199 -2.50 1.30 7.51
CA ALA A 199 -2.43 2.55 8.27
C ALA A 199 -3.27 2.53 9.56
N LYS A 200 -4.40 1.83 9.58
CA LYS A 200 -5.33 1.79 10.72
C LYS A 200 -5.12 0.59 11.63
N GLN A 201 -4.73 -0.57 11.08
CA GLN A 201 -4.61 -1.81 11.87
C GLN A 201 -3.45 -1.77 12.88
N ASN A 202 -2.29 -1.23 12.49
CA ASN A 202 -1.09 -1.19 13.34
C ASN A 202 -0.56 0.26 13.50
N PRO A 203 -1.20 1.13 14.30
CA PRO A 203 -0.85 2.55 14.36
C PRO A 203 0.56 2.85 14.91
N ASN A 204 1.16 1.93 15.67
CA ASN A 204 2.38 2.19 16.46
C ASN A 204 3.68 1.61 15.86
N ASN A 205 3.67 1.10 14.63
CA ASN A 205 4.85 0.46 14.03
C ASN A 205 5.83 1.48 13.38
N SER A 206 7.12 1.36 13.71
CA SER A 206 8.19 2.27 13.27
C SER A 206 8.53 2.16 11.77
N PHE A 207 8.62 0.93 11.24
CA PHE A 207 8.84 0.65 9.82
C PHE A 207 7.72 1.23 8.96
N LYS A 208 6.47 1.05 9.37
CA LYS A 208 5.32 1.65 8.69
C LYS A 208 5.40 3.18 8.66
N ASN A 209 5.78 3.84 9.77
CA ASN A 209 5.96 5.29 9.79
C ASN A 209 7.04 5.74 8.79
N ARG A 210 8.11 4.96 8.61
CA ARG A 210 9.14 5.18 7.58
C ARG A 210 8.58 5.00 6.16
N VAL A 211 7.85 3.92 5.88
CA VAL A 211 7.24 3.67 4.56
C VAL A 211 6.20 4.75 4.20
N GLN A 212 5.33 5.11 5.15
CA GLN A 212 4.28 6.12 4.96
C GLN A 212 4.84 7.53 4.82
N SER A 213 5.87 7.90 5.58
CA SER A 213 6.50 9.22 5.44
C SER A 213 7.19 9.41 4.09
N ARG A 214 7.76 8.34 3.50
CA ARG A 214 8.29 8.37 2.12
C ARG A 214 7.19 8.65 1.09
N VAL A 215 6.00 8.08 1.29
CA VAL A 215 4.81 8.31 0.45
C VAL A 215 4.28 9.74 0.55
N THR A 216 4.13 10.29 1.75
CA THR A 216 3.61 11.65 1.96
C THR A 216 4.51 12.70 1.30
N ARG A 217 5.84 12.49 1.32
CA ARG A 217 6.81 13.37 0.64
C ARG A 217 6.68 13.32 -0.89
N SER A 218 6.34 12.18 -1.47
CA SER A 218 6.09 12.03 -2.92
C SER A 218 4.73 12.56 -3.40
N SER A 219 3.80 12.85 -2.47
CA SER A 219 2.42 13.29 -2.77
C SER A 219 2.21 14.80 -2.60
N GLY A 220 3.26 15.56 -2.24
CA GLY A 220 3.18 17.02 -2.11
C GLY A 220 2.95 17.69 -3.47
N PRO A 221 2.39 18.92 -3.52
CA PRO A 221 2.26 19.66 -4.77
C PRO A 221 3.63 19.75 -5.42
N SER A 222 3.78 19.15 -6.60
CA SER A 222 4.96 19.36 -7.44
C SER A 222 4.99 20.85 -7.79
N SER A 223 5.72 21.65 -7.00
CA SER A 223 6.15 22.96 -7.44
C SER A 223 7.09 22.69 -8.61
N ARG A 224 6.52 22.72 -9.82
CA ARG A 224 7.27 22.83 -11.07
C ARG A 224 8.01 24.16 -11.03
N THR A 225 9.13 24.22 -10.32
CA THR A 225 10.19 25.17 -10.63
C THR A 225 10.74 24.72 -11.98
N ARG A 226 10.20 25.31 -13.05
CA ARG A 226 10.86 25.36 -14.36
C ARG A 226 12.21 26.05 -14.16
N SER A 227 13.24 25.29 -13.83
CA SER A 227 14.62 25.71 -14.05
C SER A 227 14.84 25.69 -15.56
N GLY A 228 14.62 26.85 -16.17
CA GLY A 228 14.94 27.11 -17.56
C GLY A 228 16.42 26.80 -17.79
N SER A 229 16.66 25.95 -18.77
CA SER A 229 17.93 25.69 -19.42
C SER A 229 18.64 27.00 -19.75
N SER A 230 19.77 27.25 -19.09
CA SER A 230 20.74 28.29 -19.46
C SER A 230 21.45 27.87 -20.75
N SER A 231 20.84 28.20 -21.89
CA SER A 231 21.55 28.23 -23.17
C SER A 231 22.55 29.37 -23.13
N MET A 232 23.83 29.00 -23.05
CA MET A 232 24.97 29.88 -23.25
C MET A 232 24.93 30.40 -24.69
N THR A 233 24.68 31.69 -24.87
CA THR A 233 24.94 32.38 -26.13
C THR A 233 25.95 33.49 -25.87
N SER A 234 27.19 33.18 -26.18
CA SER A 234 28.30 34.12 -26.29
C SER A 234 28.03 35.06 -27.47
N THR A 235 27.83 36.35 -27.23
CA THR A 235 28.04 37.37 -28.25
C THR A 235 28.54 38.65 -27.59
N SER A 236 29.82 38.91 -27.83
CA SER A 236 30.54 40.16 -27.60
C SER A 236 29.89 41.32 -28.35
N GLN A 237 29.61 42.45 -27.70
CA GLN A 237 29.84 43.79 -28.26
C GLN A 237 30.08 44.82 -27.14
N LEU A 238 31.23 45.48 -27.23
CA LEU A 238 31.59 46.70 -26.51
C LEU A 238 30.80 47.89 -27.07
N LYS A 239 30.41 48.86 -26.23
CA LYS A 239 30.67 50.31 -26.43
C LYS A 239 30.17 51.19 -25.28
N HIS A 240 31.03 52.13 -24.93
CA HIS A 240 30.89 53.27 -24.02
C HIS A 240 29.74 54.23 -24.38
N SER A 241 29.09 54.85 -23.38
CA SER A 241 29.17 56.30 -23.08
C SER A 241 28.17 56.71 -21.98
N SER A 242 28.67 57.42 -20.96
CA SER A 242 27.98 58.04 -19.81
C SER A 242 27.30 59.39 -20.20
N PRO A 243 26.86 60.26 -19.25
CA PRO A 243 25.88 60.12 -18.15
C PRO A 243 24.83 61.27 -18.13
N THR A 244 23.69 61.12 -17.46
CA THR A 244 22.92 62.28 -16.92
C THR A 244 22.30 62.00 -15.55
N ARG A 245 22.28 63.08 -14.77
CA ARG A 245 22.17 63.20 -13.30
C ARG A 245 20.76 63.04 -12.73
N SER A 246 20.75 62.97 -11.38
CA SER A 246 19.69 63.26 -10.38
C SER A 246 18.96 62.03 -9.83
N SER A 247 18.64 61.91 -8.54
CA SER A 247 18.97 62.64 -7.31
C SER A 247 18.53 61.73 -6.14
N ALA A 248 18.97 62.07 -4.94
CA ALA A 248 18.74 61.38 -3.67
C ALA A 248 17.29 60.95 -3.41
N GLY A 249 17.11 59.89 -2.62
CA GLY A 249 15.83 59.57 -2.01
C GLY A 249 15.80 58.21 -1.30
N SER A 250 15.95 58.24 0.02
CA SER A 250 15.81 57.12 0.97
C SER A 250 14.59 56.23 0.69
N SER A 251 14.78 54.91 0.73
CA SER A 251 13.66 53.96 0.82
C SER A 251 13.13 53.93 2.25
N TYR A 252 12.02 54.63 2.46
CA TYR A 252 11.14 54.42 3.61
C TYR A 252 10.26 53.20 3.33
N ASN A 253 10.23 52.30 4.30
CA ASN A 253 9.30 51.19 4.38
C ASN A 253 7.93 51.73 4.81
N SER A 254 6.91 51.60 3.96
CA SER A 254 5.52 51.84 4.35
C SER A 254 4.63 50.70 3.85
N GLY A 255 4.18 49.89 4.79
CA GLY A 255 3.01 49.05 4.62
C GLY A 255 1.73 49.88 4.73
N SER A 256 0.71 49.48 3.97
CA SER A 256 -0.75 49.70 4.17
C SER A 256 -1.45 49.00 3.00
N SER A 257 -2.05 47.83 3.19
CA SER A 257 -3.43 47.57 3.69
C SER A 257 -4.53 47.88 2.66
N ALA A 258 -5.37 46.88 2.38
CA ALA A 258 -6.77 47.10 2.06
C ALA A 258 -7.59 45.95 2.67
N ASN A 259 -8.25 46.28 3.78
CA ASN A 259 -9.22 45.47 4.50
C ASN A 259 -10.57 46.16 4.29
N SER A 260 -11.54 45.51 3.66
CA SER A 260 -12.93 45.98 3.62
C SER A 260 -13.82 44.96 4.34
N ARG A 261 -14.36 45.39 5.47
CA ARG A 261 -15.46 44.75 6.17
C ARG A 261 -16.77 45.35 5.69
N SER A 262 -17.81 44.53 5.57
CA SER A 262 -19.20 44.99 5.69
C SER A 262 -20.03 43.92 6.36
N SER A 263 -20.57 44.27 7.51
CA SER A 263 -21.53 43.52 8.32
C SER A 263 -22.95 44.00 8.04
N SER A 264 -23.94 43.11 8.01
CA SER A 264 -25.24 43.33 8.68
C SER A 264 -26.12 42.09 8.63
N SER A 265 -26.82 41.90 9.74
CA SER A 265 -27.73 40.83 10.13
C SER A 265 -29.19 41.13 9.78
N VAL A 266 -30.00 40.14 9.41
CA VAL A 266 -31.45 40.12 9.69
C VAL A 266 -31.92 38.67 9.92
N ARG A 267 -32.66 38.45 11.02
CA ARG A 267 -33.45 37.26 11.34
C ARG A 267 -34.86 37.40 10.76
N THR A 268 -35.51 36.30 10.38
CA THR A 268 -36.97 36.10 10.62
C THR A 268 -37.35 34.62 10.54
N ARG A 269 -38.26 34.23 11.45
CA ARG A 269 -38.92 32.93 11.59
C ARG A 269 -40.12 32.82 10.63
N SER A 270 -40.61 31.58 10.46
CA SER A 270 -42.03 31.14 10.43
C SER A 270 -42.35 30.29 9.20
N GLY A 271 -42.97 29.11 9.41
CA GLY A 271 -43.27 28.13 8.36
C GLY A 271 -44.70 28.15 7.86
N SER A 272 -45.05 27.15 7.04
CA SER A 272 -46.35 26.46 6.96
C SER A 272 -46.35 25.45 5.81
N ARG A 273 -47.18 24.42 5.99
CA ARG A 273 -47.43 23.22 5.19
C ARG A 273 -48.36 23.51 4.00
N TYR A 274 -48.24 22.81 2.87
CA TYR A 274 -49.29 22.08 2.12
C TYR A 274 -48.72 21.61 0.76
N SER A 275 -48.75 20.32 0.43
CA SER A 275 -49.75 19.58 -0.38
C SER A 275 -49.73 19.87 -1.90
N SER A 276 -49.31 18.88 -2.68
CA SER A 276 -50.05 18.45 -3.87
C SER A 276 -49.71 17.00 -4.19
N GLY A 277 -50.76 16.17 -4.23
CA GLY A 277 -50.65 14.79 -4.69
C GLY A 277 -50.67 14.70 -6.21
N SER A 278 -50.21 13.56 -6.72
CA SER A 278 -50.84 12.94 -7.89
C SER A 278 -50.66 11.43 -7.79
N SER A 279 -51.79 10.77 -7.61
CA SER A 279 -51.99 9.37 -7.88
C SER A 279 -51.98 9.15 -9.39
N THR A 280 -51.38 8.07 -9.88
CA THR A 280 -51.99 7.28 -10.96
C THR A 280 -51.32 5.92 -11.15
N ARG A 281 -52.17 4.89 -11.03
CA ARG A 281 -52.25 3.69 -11.87
C ARG A 281 -51.12 2.66 -11.84
N SER A 282 -51.39 1.65 -11.03
CA SER A 282 -51.31 0.24 -11.39
C SER A 282 -51.64 -0.07 -12.86
N ARG A 283 -50.76 -0.84 -13.51
CA ARG A 283 -51.10 -1.77 -14.60
C ARG A 283 -50.33 -3.08 -14.40
N SER A 284 -51.06 -4.05 -13.90
CA SER A 284 -50.80 -5.47 -14.07
C SER A 284 -50.92 -5.84 -15.54
N TYR A 285 -49.99 -6.64 -16.05
CA TYR A 285 -50.23 -7.52 -17.19
C TYR A 285 -49.88 -8.94 -16.77
N SER A 286 -50.94 -9.73 -16.69
CA SER A 286 -50.93 -11.17 -16.50
C SER A 286 -51.07 -11.84 -17.87
N SER A 287 -50.38 -12.97 -18.02
CA SER A 287 -50.80 -14.15 -18.75
C SER A 287 -51.07 -14.05 -20.26
N GLY A 288 -50.28 -14.84 -21.01
CA GLY A 288 -50.85 -15.58 -22.14
C GLY A 288 -49.85 -16.06 -23.16
N GLY A 289 -49.62 -17.38 -23.19
CA GLY A 289 -49.77 -18.10 -24.44
C GLY A 289 -48.59 -18.92 -24.96
N LYS A 290 -48.74 -20.24 -24.76
CA LYS A 290 -48.32 -21.38 -25.61
C LYS A 290 -46.84 -21.78 -25.64
#